data_AF-A0AA38GR54-F1
#
_entry.id   AF-A0AA38GR54-F1
#
_cell.length_a   1.000
_cell.length_b   1.000
_cell.length_c   1.000
_cell.angle_alpha   90.00
_cell.angle_beta   90.00
_cell.angle_gamma   90.00
#
_symmetry.space_group_name_H-M   'P 1'
#
loop_
_entity.id
_entity.type
_entity.pdbx_description
1 polymer ?
#
loop_
_entity_poly.entity_id
_entity_poly.type
_entity_poly.pdbx_seq_one_letter_code
_entity_poly.pdbx_strand_id
1 'polypeptide(L)'
;DICEKVIIMKQELNVLDSKIRDFCEFYSAICTGHDISKKDVMRSLECNVKSAMKKIHIRQDMLLWKLKDIKSKPGEHFIELNYLDIISQSFTIDGDEKLAKASASYSISHETVERVFPFMNASMAFDAIFASKKSFKAVDVGGLWQTIQEMSFLFGTLIDVLQEIQLCRAKLRNLSFARFHCVNGSQLHLQLTFLKYTSGLKVVVLLDMKDLK
;
A
#
# COMPACT_ATOMS: atom_id res chain seq x y z
N ASP A 1 13.77 30.95 1.71
CA ASP A 1 12.73 31.98 1.58
C ASP A 1 11.36 31.31 1.47
N ILE A 2 10.31 31.89 2.05
CA ILE A 2 8.97 31.25 2.20
C ILE A 2 8.09 31.51 0.98
N CYS A 3 8.24 32.68 0.33
CA CYS A 3 7.45 33.05 -0.85
C CYS A 3 7.71 32.17 -2.07
N GLU A 4 8.98 31.76 -2.27
CA GLU A 4 9.36 30.88 -3.36
C GLU A 4 8.70 29.49 -3.24
N LYS A 5 8.62 28.96 -2.01
CA LYS A 5 7.97 27.67 -1.73
C LYS A 5 6.47 27.71 -2.02
N VAL A 6 5.80 28.82 -1.73
CA VAL A 6 4.34 28.97 -1.96
C VAL A 6 4.02 29.08 -3.46
N ILE A 7 4.86 29.77 -4.24
CA ILE A 7 4.69 29.87 -5.69
C ILE A 7 4.86 28.51 -6.37
N ILE A 8 5.86 27.74 -5.92
CA ILE A 8 6.13 26.39 -6.39
C ILE A 8 4.94 25.46 -6.07
N MET A 9 4.43 25.48 -4.84
CA MET A 9 3.25 24.69 -4.43
C MET A 9 1.99 25.01 -5.26
N LYS A 10 1.78 26.27 -5.64
CA LYS A 10 0.61 26.69 -6.42
C LYS A 10 0.67 26.20 -7.87
N GLN A 11 1.86 26.18 -8.48
CA GLN A 11 2.04 25.62 -9.82
C GLN A 11 1.83 24.10 -9.82
N GLU A 12 2.18 23.43 -8.73
CA GLU A 12 2.04 21.98 -8.56
C GLU A 12 0.58 21.55 -8.40
N LEU A 13 -0.22 22.34 -7.69
CA LEU A 13 -1.66 22.16 -7.58
C LEU A 13 -2.35 22.23 -8.95
N ASN A 14 -2.00 23.21 -9.78
CA ASN A 14 -2.60 23.37 -11.11
C ASN A 14 -2.28 22.19 -12.05
N VAL A 15 -1.10 21.60 -11.90
CA VAL A 15 -0.69 20.41 -12.66
C VAL A 15 -1.44 19.16 -12.18
N LEU A 16 -1.72 19.05 -10.88
CA LEU A 16 -2.50 17.95 -10.31
C LEU A 16 -3.95 17.98 -10.80
N ASP A 17 -4.56 19.16 -10.83
CA ASP A 17 -5.95 19.36 -11.27
C ASP A 17 -6.15 18.99 -12.75
N SER A 18 -5.14 19.23 -13.58
CA SER A 18 -5.13 18.77 -14.97
C SER A 18 -5.10 17.24 -15.10
N LYS A 19 -4.41 16.54 -14.20
CA LYS A 19 -4.21 15.08 -14.26
C LYS A 19 -5.43 14.29 -13.79
N ILE A 20 -6.19 14.84 -12.85
CA ILE A 20 -7.47 14.25 -12.40
C ILE A 20 -8.48 14.26 -13.56
N ARG A 21 -8.50 15.35 -14.33
CA ARG A 21 -9.36 15.49 -15.51
C ARG A 21 -9.06 14.42 -16.57
N ASP A 22 -7.79 14.19 -16.89
CA ASP A 22 -7.39 13.20 -17.90
C ASP A 22 -7.78 11.76 -17.51
N PHE A 23 -7.76 11.44 -16.21
CA PHE A 23 -8.24 10.15 -15.69
C PHE A 23 -9.75 9.99 -15.83
N CYS A 24 -10.52 11.05 -15.53
CA CYS A 24 -11.97 11.06 -15.76
C CYS A 24 -12.31 10.89 -17.25
N GLU A 25 -11.54 11.51 -18.14
CA GLU A 25 -11.71 11.36 -19.59
C GLU A 25 -11.42 9.94 -20.07
N PHE A 26 -10.40 9.26 -19.51
CA PHE A 26 -10.11 7.86 -19.82
C PHE A 26 -11.21 6.90 -19.35
N TYR A 27 -11.70 7.08 -18.12
CA TYR A 27 -12.81 6.27 -17.62
C TYR A 27 -14.08 6.48 -18.45
N SER A 28 -14.35 7.74 -18.84
CA SER A 28 -15.43 8.05 -19.78
C SER A 28 -15.22 7.33 -21.11
N ALA A 29 -14.01 7.29 -21.66
CA ALA A 29 -13.72 6.63 -22.93
C ALA A 29 -13.93 5.10 -22.88
N ILE A 30 -13.61 4.45 -21.76
CA ILE A 30 -13.90 3.02 -21.52
C ILE A 30 -15.40 2.80 -21.42
N CYS A 31 -16.11 3.63 -20.65
CA CYS A 31 -17.57 3.54 -20.52
C CYS A 31 -18.31 3.85 -21.83
N THR A 32 -17.69 4.60 -22.76
CA THR A 32 -18.25 4.93 -24.07
C THR A 32 -17.71 4.05 -25.22
N GLY A 33 -16.87 3.05 -24.93
CA GLY A 33 -16.40 2.07 -25.92
C GLY A 33 -15.39 2.60 -26.96
N HIS A 34 -14.55 3.57 -26.62
CA HIS A 34 -13.49 4.05 -27.52
C HIS A 34 -12.14 3.36 -27.28
N ASP A 35 -11.50 2.96 -28.38
CA ASP A 35 -10.31 2.09 -28.40
C ASP A 35 -9.03 2.95 -28.28
N ILE A 36 -8.45 3.03 -27.08
CA ILE A 36 -7.20 3.77 -26.84
C ILE A 36 -6.03 2.79 -26.77
N SER A 37 -4.99 3.06 -27.57
CA SER A 37 -3.74 2.28 -27.64
C SER A 37 -3.11 2.06 -26.25
N LYS A 38 -3.12 0.80 -25.82
CA LYS A 38 -2.58 0.25 -24.55
C LYS A 38 -1.14 0.70 -24.25
N LYS A 39 -0.34 1.00 -25.29
CA LYS A 39 1.07 1.40 -25.18
C LYS A 39 1.27 2.86 -24.79
N ASP A 40 0.39 3.74 -25.24
CA ASP A 40 0.50 5.18 -24.98
C ASP A 40 -0.05 5.53 -23.59
N VAL A 41 -1.04 4.75 -23.13
CA VAL A 41 -1.58 4.76 -21.76
C VAL A 41 -0.53 4.30 -20.74
N MET A 42 0.16 3.18 -21.00
CA MET A 42 1.22 2.66 -20.11
C MET A 42 2.39 3.65 -19.94
N ARG A 43 2.85 4.27 -21.04
CA ARG A 43 3.98 5.21 -21.01
C ARG A 43 3.63 6.50 -20.28
N SER A 44 2.38 6.95 -20.37
CA SER A 44 1.86 8.12 -19.65
C SER A 44 1.68 7.83 -18.16
N LEU A 45 1.08 6.69 -17.78
CA LEU A 45 0.95 6.23 -16.39
C LEU A 45 2.30 6.12 -15.69
N GLU A 46 3.29 5.46 -16.30
CA GLU A 46 4.61 5.26 -15.69
C GLU A 46 5.40 6.58 -15.50
N CYS A 47 5.17 7.58 -16.35
CA CYS A 47 5.81 8.90 -16.23
C CYS A 47 5.09 9.81 -15.21
N ASN A 48 3.76 9.68 -15.12
CA ASN A 48 2.91 10.44 -14.21
C ASN A 48 3.03 9.98 -12.75
N VAL A 49 3.20 8.68 -12.52
CA VAL A 49 3.48 8.08 -11.21
C VAL A 49 4.79 8.62 -10.63
N LYS A 50 5.84 8.73 -11.45
CA LYS A 50 7.17 9.18 -10.99
C LYS A 50 7.25 10.67 -10.66
N SER A 51 6.39 11.50 -11.26
CA SER A 51 6.40 12.97 -11.03
C SER A 51 5.40 13.44 -9.97
N ALA A 52 4.34 12.66 -9.71
CA ALA A 52 3.41 12.88 -8.59
C ALA A 52 4.06 12.62 -7.22
N MET A 53 5.10 11.77 -7.18
CA MET A 53 5.83 11.33 -5.97
C MET A 53 6.68 12.40 -5.25
N LYS A 54 6.67 13.69 -5.65
CA LYS A 54 7.62 14.69 -5.09
C LYS A 54 7.06 15.71 -4.09
N LYS A 55 5.79 15.65 -3.71
CA LYS A 55 5.22 16.42 -2.58
C LYS A 55 4.14 15.55 -1.93
N ILE A 56 4.23 15.12 -0.68
CA ILE A 56 3.83 16.04 0.41
C ILE A 56 4.54 15.78 1.75
N HIS A 57 4.66 14.57 2.27
CA HIS A 57 5.34 14.26 3.56
C HIS A 57 6.14 12.95 3.44
N ILE A 58 6.74 12.82 2.25
CA ILE A 58 7.97 12.10 1.88
C ILE A 58 7.93 10.56 1.90
N ARG A 59 7.08 9.87 2.68
CA ARG A 59 6.96 8.39 2.61
C ARG A 59 5.60 7.83 2.23
N GLN A 60 4.52 8.54 2.52
CA GLN A 60 3.14 8.05 2.33
C GLN A 60 2.63 8.16 0.86
N ASP A 61 3.38 8.82 -0.04
CA ASP A 61 2.98 9.11 -1.43
C ASP A 61 3.69 8.27 -2.51
N MET A 62 4.49 7.25 -2.16
CA MET A 62 4.83 6.26 -3.17
C MET A 62 3.61 5.39 -3.37
N LEU A 63 3.10 5.28 -4.59
CA LEU A 63 2.34 4.10 -4.98
C LEU A 63 3.26 2.92 -4.70
N LEU A 64 3.11 2.34 -3.50
CA LEU A 64 3.92 1.22 -3.03
C LEU A 64 3.67 0.00 -3.92
N TRP A 65 2.59 0.07 -4.69
CA TRP A 65 2.28 -0.83 -5.77
C TRP A 65 2.83 -0.39 -7.13
N LYS A 66 3.25 -1.38 -7.90
CA LYS A 66 3.50 -1.30 -9.34
C LYS A 66 2.41 -2.07 -10.06
N LEU A 67 2.01 -1.59 -11.23
CA LEU A 67 1.20 -2.39 -12.14
C LEU A 67 2.03 -3.61 -12.57
N LYS A 68 1.54 -4.80 -12.25
CA LYS A 68 2.18 -6.07 -12.60
C LYS A 68 1.65 -6.62 -13.91
N ASP A 69 0.34 -6.57 -14.12
CA ASP A 69 -0.28 -7.08 -15.34
C ASP A 69 -1.65 -6.44 -15.63
N ILE A 70 -2.02 -6.37 -16.91
CA ILE A 70 -3.37 -6.05 -17.37
C ILE A 70 -3.76 -7.06 -18.46
N LYS A 71 -4.73 -7.92 -18.14
CA LYS A 71 -5.34 -8.84 -19.10
C LYS A 71 -6.75 -8.36 -19.42
N SER A 72 -7.16 -8.52 -20.67
CA SER A 72 -8.52 -8.20 -21.08
C SER A 72 -9.04 -9.34 -21.93
N LYS A 73 -10.24 -9.81 -21.58
CA LYS A 73 -11.06 -10.75 -22.34
C LYS A 73 -12.36 -10.03 -22.69
N PRO A 74 -13.10 -10.47 -23.72
CA PRO A 74 -14.42 -9.93 -24.00
C PRO A 74 -15.29 -9.97 -22.73
N GLY A 75 -15.74 -8.80 -22.27
CA GLY A 75 -16.58 -8.65 -21.07
C GLY A 75 -15.84 -8.71 -19.73
N GLU A 76 -14.52 -8.91 -19.67
CA GLU A 76 -13.80 -9.03 -18.39
C GLU A 76 -12.37 -8.46 -18.46
N HIS A 77 -12.06 -7.54 -17.56
CA HIS A 77 -10.72 -6.95 -17.45
C HIS A 77 -10.09 -7.32 -16.11
N PHE A 78 -8.83 -7.73 -16.16
CA PHE A 78 -8.05 -8.11 -15.00
C PHE A 78 -6.88 -7.14 -14.82
N ILE A 79 -6.70 -6.63 -13.62
CA ILE A 79 -5.60 -5.74 -13.25
C ILE A 79 -4.88 -6.35 -12.05
N GLU A 80 -3.56 -6.51 -12.12
CA GLU A 80 -2.75 -6.99 -11.00
C GLU A 80 -1.78 -5.89 -10.55
N LEU A 81 -1.80 -5.59 -9.26
CA LEU A 81 -0.91 -4.65 -8.59
C LEU A 81 0.04 -5.42 -7.66
N ASN A 82 1.32 -5.06 -7.65
CA ASN A 82 2.36 -5.66 -6.83
C ASN A 82 2.96 -4.62 -5.88
N TYR A 83 2.87 -4.86 -4.58
CA TYR A 83 3.41 -4.01 -3.51
C TYR A 83 4.74 -4.57 -3.02
N LEU A 84 5.84 -4.06 -3.57
CA LEU A 84 7.22 -4.43 -3.20
C LEU A 84 7.49 -5.95 -3.18
N ASP A 85 6.85 -6.72 -4.06
CA ASP A 85 6.89 -8.20 -4.06
C ASP A 85 6.38 -8.87 -2.78
N ILE A 86 5.79 -8.10 -1.86
CA ILE A 86 5.19 -8.56 -0.61
C ILE A 86 3.71 -8.82 -0.80
N ILE A 87 2.93 -7.88 -1.35
CA ILE A 87 1.50 -8.07 -1.60
C ILE A 87 1.23 -8.09 -3.10
N SER A 88 0.43 -9.03 -3.58
CA SER A 88 -0.17 -8.97 -4.92
C SER A 88 -1.67 -8.76 -4.77
N GLN A 89 -2.22 -7.69 -5.34
CA GLN A 89 -3.64 -7.40 -5.35
C GLN A 89 -4.16 -7.55 -6.78
N SER A 90 -5.21 -8.34 -6.96
CA SER A 90 -5.85 -8.54 -8.26
C SER A 90 -7.24 -7.95 -8.26
N PHE A 91 -7.60 -7.32 -9.36
CA PHE A 91 -8.93 -6.79 -9.63
C PHE A 91 -9.50 -7.47 -10.85
N THR A 92 -10.76 -7.84 -10.78
CA THR A 92 -11.57 -8.29 -11.91
C THR A 92 -12.69 -7.28 -12.09
N ILE A 93 -12.78 -6.69 -13.27
CA ILE A 93 -13.81 -5.73 -13.69
C ILE A 93 -14.64 -6.42 -14.77
N ASP A 94 -15.90 -6.68 -14.45
CA ASP A 94 -16.91 -7.16 -15.38
C ASP A 94 -17.43 -5.97 -16.22
N GLY A 95 -17.36 -6.10 -17.54
CA GLY A 95 -17.70 -5.08 -18.52
C GLY A 95 -19.14 -5.16 -19.04
N ASP A 96 -20.03 -5.93 -18.41
CA ASP A 96 -21.43 -6.04 -18.83
C ASP A 96 -22.17 -4.68 -18.77
N GLU A 97 -22.90 -4.34 -19.84
CA GLU A 97 -23.40 -2.99 -20.19
C GLU A 97 -24.36 -2.35 -19.16
N LYS A 98 -24.83 -3.11 -18.17
CA LYS A 98 -25.85 -2.63 -17.21
C LYS A 98 -25.34 -2.33 -15.81
N LEU A 99 -24.28 -2.99 -15.33
CA LEU A 99 -23.67 -2.76 -14.01
C LEU A 99 -22.23 -3.29 -14.01
N ALA A 100 -21.24 -2.42 -14.17
CA ALA A 100 -19.83 -2.80 -14.03
C ALA A 100 -19.58 -3.31 -12.60
N LYS A 101 -19.23 -4.58 -12.44
CA LYS A 101 -18.92 -5.17 -11.13
C LYS A 101 -17.42 -5.32 -11.00
N ALA A 102 -16.86 -4.78 -9.92
CA ALA A 102 -15.45 -4.95 -9.62
C ALA A 102 -15.28 -5.85 -8.38
N SER A 103 -14.37 -6.80 -8.45
CA SER A 103 -13.94 -7.59 -7.29
C SER A 103 -12.45 -7.46 -7.11
N ALA A 104 -12.00 -7.41 -5.85
CA ALA A 104 -10.60 -7.36 -5.49
C ALA A 104 -10.26 -8.56 -4.60
N SER A 105 -9.08 -9.12 -4.80
CA SER A 105 -8.47 -10.09 -3.89
C SER A 105 -7.00 -9.77 -3.71
N TYR A 106 -6.38 -10.25 -2.63
CA TYR A 106 -4.94 -10.08 -2.44
C TYR A 106 -4.28 -11.36 -1.91
N SER A 107 -2.97 -11.45 -2.11
CA SER A 107 -2.10 -12.46 -1.52
C SER A 107 -0.85 -11.81 -0.92
N ILE A 108 -0.30 -12.42 0.13
CA ILE A 108 0.93 -11.97 0.79
C ILE A 108 2.02 -13.03 0.57
N SER A 109 3.22 -12.61 0.15
CA SER A 109 4.40 -13.45 0.10
C SER A 109 5.10 -13.48 1.46
N HIS A 110 4.72 -14.43 2.32
CA HIS A 110 5.35 -14.61 3.64
C HIS A 110 6.87 -14.85 3.53
N GLU A 111 7.31 -15.55 2.48
CA GLU A 111 8.73 -15.76 2.19
C GLU A 111 9.47 -14.42 1.99
N THR A 112 8.92 -13.53 1.15
CA THR A 112 9.51 -12.22 0.91
C THR A 112 9.50 -11.36 2.16
N VAL A 113 8.40 -11.40 2.93
CA VAL A 113 8.28 -10.66 4.20
C VAL A 113 9.36 -11.06 5.19
N GLU A 114 9.51 -12.36 5.48
CA GLU A 114 10.50 -12.83 6.46
C GLU A 114 11.93 -12.63 5.97
N ARG A 115 12.16 -12.63 4.65
CA ARG A 115 13.45 -12.29 4.06
C ARG A 115 13.81 -10.80 4.27
N VAL A 116 12.86 -9.89 4.10
CA VAL A 116 13.09 -8.44 4.23
C VAL A 116 13.10 -7.98 5.70
N PHE A 117 12.26 -8.59 6.54
CA PHE A 117 12.08 -8.22 7.95
C PHE A 117 12.33 -9.41 8.90
N PRO A 118 13.55 -9.96 8.93
CA PRO A 118 13.84 -11.17 9.66
C PRO A 118 13.74 -10.98 11.18
N PHE A 119 13.29 -12.04 11.86
CA PHE A 119 13.17 -12.12 13.32
C PHE A 119 12.17 -11.13 13.95
N MET A 120 11.25 -10.58 13.15
CA MET A 120 10.20 -9.67 13.62
C MET A 120 8.83 -10.31 13.67
N ASN A 121 8.66 -11.54 13.17
CA ASN A 121 7.35 -12.15 12.88
C ASN A 121 6.47 -11.22 12.03
N ALA A 122 7.08 -10.60 11.01
CA ALA A 122 6.41 -9.58 10.21
C ALA A 122 5.22 -10.16 9.44
N SER A 123 5.30 -11.41 8.98
CA SER A 123 4.20 -12.05 8.24
C SER A 123 2.92 -12.12 9.06
N MET A 124 3.03 -12.34 10.38
CA MET A 124 1.89 -12.32 11.28
C MET A 124 1.22 -10.95 11.36
N ALA A 125 2.01 -9.86 11.34
CA ALA A 125 1.46 -8.51 11.33
C ALA A 125 0.71 -8.22 10.02
N PHE A 126 1.28 -8.62 8.87
CA PHE A 126 0.60 -8.53 7.58
C PHE A 126 -0.73 -9.31 7.61
N ASP A 127 -0.73 -10.57 8.04
CA ASP A 127 -1.96 -11.35 8.11
C ASP A 127 -3.00 -10.71 9.02
N ALA A 128 -2.59 -10.20 10.20
CA ALA A 128 -3.49 -9.61 11.17
C ALA A 128 -4.13 -8.30 10.69
N ILE A 129 -3.39 -7.45 9.98
CA ILE A 129 -3.88 -6.16 9.46
C ILE A 129 -4.77 -6.37 8.25
N PHE A 130 -4.36 -7.24 7.33
CA PHE A 130 -5.05 -7.39 6.06
C PHE A 130 -6.19 -8.43 6.09
N ALA A 131 -6.36 -9.21 7.18
CA ALA A 131 -7.34 -10.30 7.29
C ALA A 131 -8.77 -9.95 6.80
N SER A 132 -9.26 -8.74 7.09
CA SER A 132 -10.60 -8.28 6.70
C SER A 132 -10.73 -7.86 5.23
N LYS A 133 -9.61 -7.72 4.52
CA LYS A 133 -9.55 -7.22 3.14
C LYS A 133 -9.41 -8.35 2.11
N LYS A 134 -9.45 -9.64 2.52
CA LYS A 134 -9.10 -10.81 1.68
C LYS A 134 -9.91 -10.89 0.38
N SER A 135 -11.15 -10.46 0.41
CA SER A 135 -11.95 -10.23 -0.77
C SER A 135 -12.94 -9.10 -0.54
N PHE A 136 -13.10 -8.23 -1.54
CA PHE A 136 -14.10 -7.16 -1.52
C PHE A 136 -14.79 -7.06 -2.87
N LYS A 137 -16.08 -6.70 -2.84
CA LYS A 137 -16.88 -6.41 -4.03
C LYS A 137 -17.14 -4.92 -4.07
N ALA A 138 -16.59 -4.24 -5.07
CA ALA A 138 -16.85 -2.83 -5.33
C ALA A 138 -18.01 -2.69 -6.33
N VAL A 139 -18.90 -1.76 -6.04
CA VAL A 139 -20.08 -1.46 -6.89
C VAL A 139 -19.71 -0.48 -8.02
N ASP A 140 -18.61 0.25 -7.87
CA ASP A 140 -18.10 1.23 -8.83
C ASP A 140 -16.57 1.41 -8.73
N VAL A 141 -16.00 2.27 -9.60
CA VAL A 141 -14.56 2.60 -9.61
C VAL A 141 -14.14 3.45 -8.41
N GLY A 142 -15.05 4.26 -7.86
CA GLY A 142 -14.78 5.03 -6.64
C GLY A 142 -14.40 4.12 -5.48
N GLY A 143 -15.19 3.06 -5.26
CA GLY A 143 -14.92 2.04 -4.25
C GLY A 143 -13.64 1.24 -4.52
N LEU A 144 -13.31 0.97 -5.78
CA LEU A 144 -12.05 0.31 -6.16
C LEU A 144 -10.84 1.20 -5.85
N TRP A 145 -10.90 2.47 -6.22
CA TRP A 145 -9.85 3.43 -5.91
C TRP A 145 -9.66 3.61 -4.42
N GLN A 146 -10.76 3.76 -3.67
CA GLN A 146 -10.71 3.83 -2.20
C GLN A 146 -10.04 2.59 -1.61
N THR A 147 -10.35 1.40 -2.12
CA THR A 147 -9.72 0.15 -1.67
C THR A 147 -8.21 0.14 -1.95
N ILE A 148 -7.77 0.61 -3.12
CA ILE A 148 -6.33 0.73 -3.43
C ILE A 148 -5.63 1.70 -2.48
N GLN A 149 -6.26 2.84 -2.20
CA GLN A 149 -5.71 3.85 -1.29
C GLN A 149 -5.61 3.33 0.14
N GLU A 150 -6.67 2.70 0.65
CA GLU A 150 -6.66 2.05 1.97
C GLU A 150 -5.58 0.97 2.07
N MET A 151 -5.46 0.10 1.06
CA MET A 151 -4.42 -0.93 1.03
C MET A 151 -3.01 -0.31 1.00
N SER A 152 -2.81 0.74 0.21
CA SER A 152 -1.53 1.44 0.13
C SER A 152 -1.16 2.11 1.45
N PHE A 153 -2.14 2.73 2.13
CA PHE A 153 -1.96 3.37 3.43
C PHE A 153 -1.59 2.35 4.51
N LEU A 154 -2.35 1.26 4.63
CA LEU A 154 -2.07 0.20 5.61
C LEU A 154 -0.70 -0.44 5.34
N PHE A 155 -0.39 -0.71 4.08
CA PHE A 155 0.88 -1.31 3.68
C PHE A 155 2.05 -0.37 4.02
N GLY A 156 1.98 0.90 3.65
CA GLY A 156 3.00 1.89 3.96
C GLY A 156 3.22 2.07 5.45
N THR A 157 2.13 2.16 6.21
CA THR A 157 2.20 2.33 7.67
C THR A 157 2.88 1.14 8.34
N LEU A 158 2.53 -0.10 7.95
CA LEU A 158 3.20 -1.29 8.49
C LEU A 158 4.69 -1.34 8.09
N ILE A 159 5.02 -0.97 6.84
CA ILE A 159 6.42 -0.89 6.39
C ILE A 159 7.21 0.13 7.21
N ASP A 160 6.66 1.30 7.50
CA ASP A 160 7.33 2.31 8.33
C ASP A 160 7.57 1.80 9.75
N VAL A 161 6.60 1.12 10.36
CA VAL A 161 6.78 0.48 11.69
C VAL A 161 7.91 -0.55 11.64
N LEU A 162 7.93 -1.42 10.63
CA LEU A 162 8.96 -2.45 10.47
C LEU A 162 10.36 -1.84 10.29
N GLN A 163 10.47 -0.77 9.50
CA GLN A 163 11.73 -0.04 9.31
C GLN A 163 12.19 0.66 10.59
N GLU A 164 11.29 1.26 11.35
CA GLU A 164 11.62 1.89 12.63
C GLU A 164 12.11 0.86 13.66
N ILE A 165 11.53 -0.34 13.67
CA ILE A 165 12.02 -1.47 14.47
C ILE A 165 13.46 -1.82 14.07
N GLN A 166 13.78 -1.91 12.77
CA GLN A 166 15.14 -2.18 12.29
C GLN A 166 16.13 -1.11 12.79
N LEU A 167 15.76 0.16 12.67
CA LEU A 167 16.56 1.29 13.14
C LEU A 167 16.77 1.25 14.65
N CYS A 168 15.72 0.96 15.42
CA CYS A 168 15.80 0.84 16.87
C CYS A 168 16.72 -0.31 17.28
N ARG A 169 16.65 -1.47 16.62
CA ARG A 169 17.56 -2.61 16.89
C ARG A 169 19.02 -2.27 16.57
N ALA A 170 19.27 -1.46 15.55
CA ALA A 170 20.62 -1.00 15.21
C ALA A 170 21.18 0.01 16.22
N LYS A 171 20.32 0.90 16.75
CA LYS A 171 20.72 1.99 17.65
C LYS A 171 20.75 1.59 19.13
N LEU A 172 19.78 0.80 19.59
CA LEU A 172 19.58 0.47 20.99
C LEU A 172 20.20 -0.88 21.31
N ARG A 173 21.45 -0.87 21.79
CA ARG A 173 22.20 -2.10 22.10
C ARG A 173 21.52 -2.98 23.14
N ASN A 174 20.73 -2.40 24.03
CA ASN A 174 19.98 -3.14 25.04
C ASN A 174 18.66 -3.75 24.52
N LEU A 175 18.22 -3.43 23.29
CA LEU A 175 17.03 -4.03 22.68
C LEU A 175 17.35 -5.42 22.11
N SER A 176 17.04 -6.45 22.89
CA SER A 176 17.30 -7.86 22.55
C SER A 176 16.29 -8.46 21.57
N PHE A 177 15.01 -8.11 21.69
CA PHE A 177 13.95 -8.59 20.79
C PHE A 177 12.98 -7.46 20.44
N ALA A 178 12.54 -7.44 19.19
CA ALA A 178 11.43 -6.62 18.73
C ALA A 178 10.64 -7.44 17.71
N ARG A 179 9.45 -7.93 18.09
CA ARG A 179 8.66 -8.85 17.26
C ARG A 179 7.16 -8.69 17.48
N PHE A 180 6.39 -8.99 16.45
CA PHE A 180 4.95 -9.05 16.52
C PHE A 180 4.47 -10.37 17.14
N HIS A 181 3.33 -10.28 17.82
CA HIS A 181 2.59 -11.41 18.33
C HIS A 181 1.09 -11.10 18.31
N CYS A 182 0.27 -12.12 18.10
CA CYS A 182 -1.17 -12.03 18.23
C CYS A 182 -1.59 -12.58 19.58
N VAL A 183 -2.29 -11.76 20.37
CA VAL A 183 -3.00 -12.20 21.57
C VAL A 183 -4.41 -12.60 21.18
N ASN A 184 -4.87 -13.75 21.68
CA ASN A 184 -6.22 -14.29 21.42
C ASN A 184 -6.58 -14.40 19.92
N GLY A 185 -5.57 -14.60 19.07
CA GLY A 185 -5.75 -14.82 17.62
C GLY A 185 -6.10 -13.58 16.79
N SER A 186 -6.25 -12.38 17.36
CA SER A 186 -6.70 -11.20 16.61
C SER A 186 -6.09 -9.86 17.03
N GLN A 187 -5.65 -9.74 18.28
CA GLN A 187 -5.06 -8.52 18.83
C GLN A 187 -3.57 -8.50 18.52
N LEU A 188 -3.17 -7.66 17.57
CA LEU A 188 -1.78 -7.51 17.16
C LEU A 188 -1.05 -6.64 18.17
N HIS A 189 0.04 -7.17 18.73
CA HIS A 189 0.91 -6.43 19.64
C HIS A 189 2.36 -6.48 19.14
N LEU A 190 3.10 -5.40 19.38
CA LEU A 190 4.55 -5.34 19.20
C LEU A 190 5.23 -5.53 20.56
N GLN A 191 5.98 -6.63 20.71
CA GLN A 191 6.79 -6.90 21.89
C GLN A 191 8.19 -6.34 21.70
N LEU A 192 8.60 -5.42 22.58
CA LEU A 192 9.98 -4.94 22.71
C LEU A 192 10.58 -5.50 24.00
N THR A 193 11.79 -6.05 23.93
CA THR A 193 12.46 -6.66 25.07
C THR A 193 13.83 -6.07 25.27
N PHE A 194 14.02 -5.41 26.40
CA PHE A 194 15.28 -4.79 26.79
C PHE A 194 16.01 -5.63 27.83
N LEU A 195 17.32 -5.76 27.67
CA LEU A 195 18.20 -6.45 28.61
C LEU A 195 19.17 -5.45 29.25
N LYS A 196 19.13 -5.36 30.57
CA LYS A 196 20.14 -4.63 31.34
C LYS A 196 21.34 -5.53 31.59
N TYR A 197 22.39 -5.38 30.79
CA TYR A 197 23.57 -6.25 30.83
C TYR A 197 24.23 -6.36 32.20
N THR A 198 24.25 -5.28 32.98
CA THR A 198 24.91 -5.26 34.28
C THR A 198 24.19 -6.10 35.34
N SER A 199 22.88 -6.34 35.18
CA SER A 199 22.07 -7.06 36.18
C SER A 199 21.34 -8.28 35.64
N GLY A 200 21.42 -8.55 34.33
CA GLY A 200 20.63 -9.58 33.64
C GLY A 200 19.12 -9.29 33.63
N LEU A 201 18.68 -8.11 34.10
CA LEU A 201 17.25 -7.79 34.21
C LEU A 201 16.66 -7.63 32.81
N LYS A 202 15.53 -8.31 32.58
CA LYS A 202 14.76 -8.23 31.34
C LYS A 202 13.53 -7.37 31.57
N VAL A 203 13.34 -6.35 30.74
CA VAL A 203 12.13 -5.53 30.69
C VAL A 203 11.41 -5.82 29.39
N VAL A 204 10.13 -6.17 29.49
CA VAL A 204 9.28 -6.45 28.33
C VAL A 204 8.23 -5.35 28.23
N VAL A 205 8.15 -4.71 27.07
CA VAL A 205 7.13 -3.73 26.73
C VAL A 205 6.25 -4.34 25.65
N LEU A 206 4.94 -4.27 25.84
CA LEU A 206 3.94 -4.71 24.87
C LEU A 206 3.20 -3.47 24.39
N LEU A 207 3.31 -3.17 23.11
CA LEU A 207 2.58 -2.08 22.46
C LEU A 207 1.37 -2.68 21.76
N ASP A 208 0.18 -2.15 22.07
CA ASP A 208 -1.05 -2.51 21.38
C ASP A 208 -1.08 -1.83 20.00
N MET A 209 -1.24 -2.61 18.93
CA MET A 209 -1.22 -2.13 17.56
C MET A 209 -2.64 -1.97 16.98
N LYS A 210 -3.66 -1.79 17.83
CA LYS A 210 -5.04 -1.54 17.39
C LYS A 210 -5.17 -0.35 16.44
N ASP A 211 -4.43 0.73 16.68
CA ASP A 211 -4.47 1.94 15.86
C ASP A 211 -3.80 1.77 14.48
N LEU A 212 -3.20 0.60 14.22
CA LEU A 212 -2.63 0.24 12.93
C LEU A 212 -3.68 -0.36 11.97
N LYS A 213 -4.91 -0.60 12.45
CA LYS A 213 -6.04 -1.18 11.71
C LYS A 213 -7.09 -0.15 11.36
#